data_AF-A0A5A9PS45-F1
#
_entry.id   AF-A0A5A9PS45-F1
#
_cell.length_a   1.000
_cell.length_b   1.000
_cell.length_c   1.000
_cell.angle_alpha   90.00
_cell.angle_beta   90.00
_cell.angle_gamma   90.00
#
_symmetry.space_group_name_H-M   'P 1'
#
loop_
_entity.id
_entity.type
_entity.pdbx_description
1 polymer ?
#
loop_
_entity_poly.entity_id
_entity_poly.type
_entity_poly.pdbx_seq_one_letter_code
_entity_poly.pdbx_strand_id
1 'polypeptide(L)'
;MITTGQGTGKEETQDVVLHKGGKLTVKQVTSLDSRSTILHFQYKLNNQLSWSMRSVLSGHSLFVGIPDGELLKGTKEGLTSVLEFAEEKLKINYVFVLFAKSRPDAYFKTTITGFIMLKL
;
A
#
# COMPACT_ATOMS: atom_id res chain seq x y z
N MET A 1 -43.49 19.65 -15.83
CA MET A 1 -42.30 20.43 -16.23
C MET A 1 -41.29 20.36 -15.09
N ILE A 2 -40.06 19.93 -15.41
CA ILE A 2 -38.77 20.01 -14.67
C ILE A 2 -38.77 19.66 -13.16
N THR A 3 -38.37 18.45 -12.74
CA THR A 3 -37.01 17.87 -12.56
C THR A 3 -36.10 18.64 -11.59
N THR A 4 -35.85 18.05 -10.40
CA THR A 4 -34.60 18.27 -9.68
C THR A 4 -34.18 16.97 -9.01
N GLY A 5 -33.42 16.16 -9.75
CA GLY A 5 -32.57 15.13 -9.13
C GLY A 5 -31.37 15.83 -8.51
N GLN A 6 -31.21 15.74 -7.20
CA GLN A 6 -30.00 16.20 -6.52
C GLN A 6 -29.15 14.98 -6.25
N GLY A 7 -28.22 14.72 -7.18
CA GLY A 7 -27.10 13.82 -6.97
C GLY A 7 -26.14 14.46 -5.97
N THR A 8 -26.11 13.94 -4.75
CA THR A 8 -25.01 14.16 -3.81
C THR A 8 -23.88 13.21 -4.19
N GLY A 9 -23.12 13.59 -5.21
CA GLY A 9 -21.78 13.07 -5.44
C GLY A 9 -20.91 13.48 -4.27
N LYS A 10 -20.84 12.63 -3.24
CA LYS A 10 -19.64 12.58 -2.42
C LYS A 10 -18.57 12.03 -3.35
N GLU A 11 -17.48 12.76 -3.55
CA GLU A 11 -16.24 12.23 -4.12
C GLU A 11 -15.81 11.03 -3.30
N GLU A 12 -16.35 9.87 -3.65
CA GLU A 12 -15.79 8.59 -3.32
C GLU A 12 -14.57 8.50 -4.23
N THR A 13 -13.40 8.87 -3.71
CA THR A 13 -12.14 8.41 -4.30
C THR A 13 -12.27 6.90 -4.35
N GLN A 14 -12.68 6.36 -5.52
CA GLN A 14 -13.07 4.96 -5.64
C GLN A 14 -11.82 4.12 -5.43
N ASP A 15 -11.58 3.72 -4.20
CA ASP A 15 -10.58 2.73 -3.85
C ASP A 15 -10.97 1.42 -4.56
N VAL A 16 -10.34 1.16 -5.72
CA VAL A 16 -10.63 -0.02 -6.52
C VAL A 16 -10.04 -1.22 -5.79
N VAL A 17 -10.88 -2.14 -5.31
CA VAL A 17 -10.41 -3.38 -4.69
C VAL A 17 -9.81 -4.26 -5.79
N LEU A 18 -8.47 -4.37 -5.81
CA LEU A 18 -7.76 -5.23 -6.75
C LEU A 18 -7.78 -6.69 -6.32
N HIS A 19 -7.75 -6.93 -5.01
CA HIS A 19 -7.72 -8.28 -4.47
C HIS A 19 -8.31 -8.33 -3.06
N LYS A 20 -9.01 -9.43 -2.77
CA LYS A 20 -9.48 -9.76 -1.43
C LYS A 20 -9.42 -11.28 -1.29
N GLY A 21 -8.40 -11.78 -0.59
CA GLY A 21 -8.14 -13.21 -0.46
C GLY A 21 -7.57 -13.56 0.92
N GLY A 22 -8.16 -14.54 1.58
CA GLY A 22 -7.76 -14.98 2.92
C GLY A 22 -7.72 -13.81 3.92
N LYS A 23 -6.50 -13.45 4.35
CA LYS A 23 -6.24 -12.34 5.29
C LYS A 23 -5.79 -11.05 4.61
N LEU A 24 -5.50 -11.06 3.30
CA LEU A 24 -4.98 -9.91 2.57
C LEU A 24 -6.07 -9.24 1.71
N THR A 25 -6.17 -7.92 1.84
CA THR A 25 -6.97 -7.07 0.96
C THR A 25 -6.05 -6.04 0.32
N VAL A 26 -6.16 -5.87 -0.99
CA VAL A 26 -5.37 -4.93 -1.79
C VAL A 26 -6.32 -3.98 -2.49
N LYS A 27 -6.12 -2.69 -2.29
CA LYS A 27 -6.90 -1.62 -2.90
C LYS A 27 -5.98 -0.70 -3.68
N GLN A 28 -6.43 -0.22 -4.82
CA GLN A 28 -5.80 0.86 -5.56
C GLN A 28 -6.50 2.17 -5.14
N VAL A 29 -5.74 3.07 -4.52
CA VAL A 29 -6.27 4.31 -3.94
C VAL A 29 -6.23 5.44 -4.96
N THR A 30 -5.11 5.59 -5.65
CA THR A 30 -4.89 6.71 -6.58
C THR A 30 -3.85 6.31 -7.62
N SER A 31 -4.10 6.64 -8.88
CA SER A 31 -3.07 6.61 -9.91
C SER A 31 -2.31 7.93 -9.86
N LEU A 32 -1.01 7.88 -9.55
CA LEU A 32 -0.18 9.08 -9.42
C LEU A 32 0.19 9.63 -10.81
N ASP A 33 0.51 8.73 -11.74
CA ASP A 33 0.80 9.05 -13.13
C ASP A 33 0.34 7.91 -14.06
N SER A 34 0.66 7.99 -15.36
CA SER A 34 0.30 6.97 -16.36
C SER A 34 0.89 5.56 -16.12
N ARG A 35 1.91 5.43 -15.26
CA ARG A 35 2.69 4.23 -14.98
C ARG A 35 2.80 3.88 -13.49
N SER A 36 2.38 4.77 -12.61
CA SER A 36 2.55 4.70 -11.16
C SER A 36 1.20 4.76 -10.46
N THR A 37 0.94 3.79 -9.60
CA THR A 37 -0.31 3.64 -8.86
C THR A 37 -0.03 3.38 -7.38
N ILE A 38 -0.77 4.03 -6.51
CA ILE A 38 -0.72 3.82 -5.06
C ILE A 38 -1.60 2.63 -4.71
N LEU A 39 -0.98 1.57 -4.18
CA LEU A 39 -1.65 0.41 -3.64
C LEU A 39 -1.66 0.46 -2.11
N HIS A 40 -2.82 0.20 -1.55
CA HIS A 40 -3.05 0.07 -0.12
C HIS A 40 -3.29 -1.40 0.21
N PHE A 41 -2.35 -1.97 0.95
CA PHE A 41 -2.40 -3.32 1.47
C PHE A 41 -2.97 -3.31 2.87
N GLN A 42 -3.95 -4.17 3.13
CA GLN A 42 -4.52 -4.39 4.45
C GLN A 42 -4.47 -5.87 4.77
N TYR A 43 -3.73 -6.24 5.80
CA TYR A 43 -3.59 -7.60 6.28
C TYR A 43 -4.28 -7.76 7.64
N LYS A 44 -5.20 -8.71 7.73
CA LYS A 44 -5.93 -9.01 8.96
C LYS A 44 -5.10 -9.93 9.86
N LEU A 45 -4.54 -9.38 10.94
CA LEU A 45 -3.72 -10.11 11.91
C LEU A 45 -4.59 -11.02 12.78
N ASN A 46 -5.64 -10.46 13.36
CA ASN A 46 -6.66 -11.15 14.14
C ASN A 46 -8.04 -10.51 13.90
N ASN A 47 -9.08 -10.93 14.63
CA ASN A 47 -10.43 -10.40 14.41
C ASN A 47 -10.61 -8.91 14.73
N GLN A 48 -9.69 -8.32 15.48
CA GLN A 48 -9.76 -6.92 15.95
C GLN A 48 -8.61 -6.04 15.45
N LEU A 49 -7.55 -6.64 14.90
CA LEU A 49 -6.32 -5.97 14.51
C LEU A 49 -6.01 -6.25 13.05
N SER A 50 -5.82 -5.18 12.28
CA SER A 50 -5.31 -5.23 10.91
C SER A 50 -4.08 -4.36 10.77
N TRP A 51 -3.08 -4.89 10.10
CA TRP A 51 -1.94 -4.12 9.63
C TRP A 51 -2.29 -3.51 8.27
N SER A 52 -1.94 -2.26 8.07
CA SER A 52 -2.11 -1.57 6.79
C SER A 52 -0.82 -0.91 6.34
N MET A 53 -0.62 -0.87 5.04
CA MET A 53 0.59 -0.34 4.43
C MET A 53 0.29 0.26 3.07
N ARG A 54 0.84 1.45 2.82
CA ARG A 54 0.80 2.07 1.51
C ARG A 54 2.06 1.75 0.74
N SER A 55 1.89 1.55 -0.55
CA SER A 55 2.95 1.21 -1.48
C SER A 55 2.68 1.90 -2.82
N VAL A 56 3.73 2.03 -3.62
CA VAL A 56 3.63 2.58 -4.97
C VAL A 56 4.07 1.49 -5.93
N LEU A 57 3.18 1.09 -6.84
CA LEU A 57 3.49 0.24 -7.97
C LEU A 57 3.88 1.14 -9.14
N SER A 58 5.08 0.99 -9.67
CA SER A 58 5.54 1.70 -10.86
C SER A 58 6.13 0.70 -11.85
N GLY A 59 5.45 0.46 -12.97
CA GLY A 59 5.84 -0.57 -13.94
C GLY A 59 5.94 -1.97 -13.30
N HIS A 60 7.13 -2.57 -13.31
CA HIS A 60 7.42 -3.88 -12.70
C HIS A 60 8.15 -3.77 -11.35
N SER A 61 7.97 -2.66 -10.65
CA SER A 61 8.62 -2.41 -9.37
C SER A 61 7.62 -1.91 -8.33
N LEU A 62 7.65 -2.52 -7.14
CA LEU A 62 6.80 -2.12 -6.02
C LEU A 62 7.64 -1.48 -4.92
N PHE A 63 7.24 -0.29 -4.50
CA PHE A 63 7.87 0.49 -3.45
C PHE A 63 7.04 0.36 -2.18
N VAL A 64 7.62 -0.26 -1.15
CA VAL A 64 6.94 -0.64 0.07
C VAL A 64 7.57 0.11 1.24
N GLY A 65 6.82 1.01 1.87
CA GLY A 65 7.30 1.75 3.04
C GLY A 65 6.99 0.99 4.33
N ILE A 66 8.03 0.60 5.08
CA ILE A 66 7.84 0.02 6.41
C ILE A 66 7.75 1.17 7.43
N PRO A 67 6.67 1.25 8.22
CA PRO A 67 6.53 2.29 9.23
C PRO A 67 7.60 2.16 10.32
N ASP A 68 8.10 3.30 10.78
CA ASP A 68 9.03 3.37 11.93
C ASP A 68 8.31 2.93 13.21
N GLY A 69 8.87 1.92 13.90
CA GLY A 69 8.36 1.43 15.18
C GLY A 69 8.49 -0.08 15.35
N GLU A 70 7.97 -0.60 16.46
CA GLU A 70 7.88 -2.03 16.67
C GLU A 70 6.87 -2.65 15.69
N LEU A 71 7.35 -3.57 14.86
CA LEU A 71 6.48 -4.37 14.02
C LEU A 71 5.60 -5.24 14.92
N LEU A 72 4.29 -4.96 14.90
CA LEU A 72 3.31 -5.75 15.64
C LEU A 72 3.48 -7.23 15.28
N LYS A 73 3.32 -8.11 16.28
CA LYS A 73 3.40 -9.57 16.08
C LYS A 73 2.38 -9.99 15.00
N GLY A 74 2.86 -10.57 13.90
CA GLY A 74 2.05 -10.91 12.73
C GLY A 74 2.30 -10.02 11.50
N THR A 75 2.99 -8.88 11.66
CA THR A 75 3.32 -7.97 10.53
C THR A 75 4.26 -8.63 9.54
N LYS A 76 5.11 -9.55 9.99
CA LYS A 76 6.00 -10.35 9.13
C LYS A 76 5.20 -11.17 8.13
N GLU A 77 4.16 -11.86 8.60
CA GLU A 77 3.25 -12.67 7.78
C GLU A 77 2.45 -11.79 6.82
N GLY A 78 2.06 -10.59 7.27
CA GLY A 78 1.45 -9.58 6.41
C GLY A 78 2.38 -9.14 5.28
N LEU A 79 3.64 -8.84 5.60
CA LEU A 79 4.64 -8.45 4.63
C LEU A 79 4.94 -9.58 3.63
N THR A 80 5.08 -10.83 4.11
CA THR A 80 5.22 -12.01 3.25
C THR A 80 4.03 -12.14 2.30
N SER A 81 2.80 -12.00 2.80
CA SER A 81 1.59 -12.09 1.94
C SER A 81 1.56 -10.99 0.87
N VAL A 82 2.04 -9.78 1.20
CA VAL A 82 2.17 -8.68 0.23
C VAL A 82 3.20 -9.02 -0.84
N LEU A 83 4.35 -9.59 -0.48
CA LEU A 83 5.39 -9.97 -1.43
C LEU A 83 4.92 -11.10 -2.36
N GLU A 84 4.29 -12.14 -1.82
CA GLU A 84 3.69 -13.24 -2.59
C GLU A 84 2.64 -12.72 -3.58
N PHE A 85 1.74 -11.84 -3.12
CA PHE A 85 0.76 -11.21 -4.00
C PHE A 85 1.43 -10.41 -5.11
N ALA A 86 2.49 -9.68 -4.79
CA ALA A 86 3.20 -8.86 -5.76
C ALA A 86 3.87 -9.73 -6.85
N GLU A 87 4.51 -10.82 -6.46
CA GLU A 87 5.10 -11.79 -7.38
C GLU A 87 4.03 -12.48 -8.24
N GLU A 88 3.02 -13.07 -7.62
CA GLU A 88 2.07 -13.94 -8.31
C GLU A 88 1.04 -13.17 -9.12
N LYS A 89 0.49 -12.08 -8.55
CA LYS A 89 -0.64 -11.34 -9.12
C LYS A 89 -0.21 -10.10 -9.88
N LEU A 90 0.75 -9.34 -9.35
CA LEU A 90 1.25 -8.14 -10.02
C LEU A 90 2.36 -8.45 -11.03
N LYS A 91 2.95 -9.66 -11.01
CA LYS A 91 4.03 -10.09 -11.93
C LYS A 91 5.18 -9.08 -11.99
N ILE A 92 5.56 -8.56 -10.82
CA ILE A 92 6.68 -7.64 -10.68
C ILE A 92 7.97 -8.43 -10.41
N ASN A 93 9.10 -7.85 -10.81
CA ASN A 93 10.40 -8.49 -10.63
C ASN A 93 11.20 -7.90 -9.46
N TYR A 94 10.85 -6.69 -9.02
CA TYR A 94 11.62 -5.94 -8.03
C TYR A 94 10.70 -5.35 -6.96
N VAL A 95 11.10 -5.51 -5.70
CA VAL A 95 10.48 -4.82 -4.57
C VAL A 95 11.53 -3.97 -3.88
N PHE A 96 11.21 -2.69 -3.70
CA PHE A 96 12.01 -1.74 -2.95
C PHE A 96 11.37 -1.52 -1.59
N VAL A 97 12.00 -2.05 -0.54
CA VAL A 97 11.55 -1.84 0.83
C VAL A 97 12.23 -0.59 1.37
N LEU A 98 11.46 0.45 1.66
CA LEU A 98 11.96 1.72 2.18
C LEU A 98 11.87 1.75 3.69
N PHE A 99 12.97 2.11 4.33
CA PHE A 99 13.06 2.34 5.76
C PHE A 99 13.15 3.85 5.99
N ALA A 100 12.13 4.40 6.66
CA ALA A 100 12.25 5.73 7.20
C ALA A 100 13.22 5.69 8.40
N LYS A 101 13.84 6.83 8.70
CA LYS A 101 14.52 7.04 9.98
C LYS A 101 13.77 8.19 10.63
N SER A 102 12.91 7.87 11.59
CA SER A 102 12.18 8.87 12.37
C SER A 102 13.17 9.83 13.01
N ARG A 103 13.28 11.03 12.45
CA ARG A 103 13.92 12.18 13.09
C ARG A 103 12.82 13.14 13.52
N PRO A 104 12.75 13.51 14.81
CA PRO A 104 11.67 14.35 15.36
C PRO A 104 11.79 15.83 15.01
N ASP A 105 12.84 16.24 14.30
CA ASP A 105 13.08 17.60 13.84
C ASP A 105 12.13 17.95 12.68
N ALA A 106 11.02 18.57 13.07
CA ALA A 106 9.87 18.94 12.25
C ALA A 106 10.17 20.02 11.19
N TYR A 107 11.04 19.74 10.23
CA TYR A 107 11.12 20.47 8.96
C TYR A 107 11.52 19.52 7.84
N PHE A 108 10.51 18.85 7.29
CA PHE A 108 10.43 18.48 5.88
C PHE A 108 11.70 17.88 5.25
N LYS A 109 11.96 16.60 5.51
CA LYS A 109 12.51 15.67 4.50
C LYS A 109 12.44 14.25 5.07
N THR A 110 11.51 13.44 4.55
CA THR A 110 11.60 11.97 4.63
C THR A 110 12.88 11.56 3.90
N THR A 111 14.01 11.65 4.59
CA THR A 111 15.29 11.17 4.08
C THR A 111 15.19 9.66 4.14
N ILE A 112 14.81 9.04 3.03
CA ILE A 112 14.91 7.59 2.84
C ILE A 112 16.36 7.24 3.15
N THR A 113 16.60 6.65 4.31
CA THR A 113 17.96 6.43 4.82
C THR A 113 18.55 5.17 4.22
N GLY A 114 17.70 4.28 3.72
CA GLY A 114 18.09 3.12 2.94
C GLY A 114 16.88 2.46 2.31
N PHE A 115 17.16 1.66 1.29
CA PHE A 115 16.20 0.74 0.70
C PHE A 115 16.87 -0.61 0.52
N ILE A 116 16.09 -1.68 0.63
CA ILE A 116 16.52 -3.02 0.23
C ILE A 116 15.79 -3.35 -1.06
N MET A 117 16.55 -3.69 -2.10
CA MET A 117 16.01 -4.23 -3.34
C MET A 117 15.93 -5.75 -3.22
N LEU A 118 14.73 -6.28 -3.27
CA LEU A 118 14.46 -7.70 -3.36
C LEU A 118 14.11 -8.03 -4.81
N LYS A 119 14.83 -8.99 -5.38
CA LYS A 119 14.39 -9.65 -6.61
C LYS A 119 13.49 -10.81 -6.18
N LEU A 120 12.26 -10.79 -6.68
CA LEU A 120 11.32 -11.90 -6.51
C LEU A 120 11.69 -13.02 -7.50
#